data_AF-A0A820N6H0-F1
#
_entry.id   AF-A0A820N6H0-F1
#
_cell.length_a   1.000
_cell.length_b   1.000
_cell.length_c   1.000
_cell.angle_alpha   90.00
_cell.angle_beta   90.00
_cell.angle_gamma   90.00
#
_symmetry.space_group_name_H-M   'P 1'
#
loop_
_entity.id
_entity.type
_entity.pdbx_description
1 polymer ?
#
loop_
_entity_poly.entity_id
_entity_poly.type
_entity_poly.pdbx_seq_one_letter_code
_entity_poly.pdbx_strand_id
1 'polypeptide(L)' 'RVYLAPGKSKQVSLVLTQKDISYWNVINQKWTVAPGIYTVWISTSANKDDVKLQSFFKI' A
#
# COMPACT_ATOMS: atom_id res chain seq x y z
N ARG A 1 6.41 8.16 10.25
CA ARG A 1 7.51 9.13 9.95
C ARG A 1 8.82 8.54 10.46
N VAL A 2 9.93 8.78 9.77
CA VAL A 2 11.25 8.25 10.12
C VAL A 2 12.26 9.39 10.07
N TYR A 3 13.11 9.52 11.10
CA TYR A 3 14.18 10.51 11.16
C TYR A 3 15.52 9.81 10.97
N LEU A 4 16.39 10.39 10.14
CA LEU A 4 17.70 9.83 9.79
C LEU A 4 18.77 10.92 9.95
N ALA A 5 19.91 10.56 10.54
CA ALA A 5 21.10 11.37 10.47
C ALA A 5 21.74 11.25 9.06
N PRO A 6 22.59 12.21 8.65
CA PRO A 6 23.28 12.14 7.37
C PRO A 6 23.99 10.80 7.15
N GLY A 7 23.79 10.20 5.98
CA GLY A 7 24.39 8.91 5.60
C GLY A 7 23.79 7.67 6.29
N LYS A 8 22.77 7.81 7.14
CA LYS A 8 22.09 6.67 7.77
C LYS A 8 20.89 6.22 6.94
N SER A 9 20.64 4.91 6.97
CA SER A 9 19.46 4.27 6.38
C SER A 9 18.70 3.50 7.46
N LYS A 10 17.38 3.36 7.29
CA LYS A 10 16.53 2.56 8.18
C LYS A 10 15.49 1.79 7.37
N GLN A 11 15.30 0.53 7.73
CA GLN A 11 14.23 -0.28 7.17
C GLN A 11 12.87 0.14 7.74
N VAL A 12 11.87 0.22 6.87
CA VAL A 12 10.48 0.50 7.22
C VAL A 12 9.62 -0.67 6.77
N SER A 13 8.81 -1.20 7.68
CA SER A 13 7.84 -2.24 7.38
C SER A 13 6.43 -1.64 7.44
N LEU A 14 5.69 -1.84 6.36
CA LEU A 14 4.28 -1.47 6.25
C LEU A 14 3.47 -2.75 6.17
N VAL A 15 2.47 -2.89 7.04
CA VAL A 15 1.61 -4.08 7.07
C VAL A 15 0.28 -3.70 6.45
N LEU A 16 -0.11 -4.44 5.40
CA LEU A 16 -1.43 -4.34 4.81
C LEU A 16 -2.33 -5.40 5.43
N THR A 17 -3.48 -4.96 5.92
CA THR A 17 -4.55 -5.83 6.40
C THR A 17 -5.56 -6.08 5.28
N GLN A 18 -6.39 -7.10 5.44
CA GLN A 18 -7.50 -7.36 4.52
C GLN A 18 -8.41 -6.12 4.36
N LYS A 19 -8.58 -5.36 5.44
CA LYS A 19 -9.40 -4.16 5.47
C LYS A 19 -8.85 -3.04 4.57
N ASP A 20 -7.52 -2.92 4.49
CA ASP A 20 -6.85 -1.88 3.68
C ASP A 20 -7.04 -2.11 2.17
N ILE A 21 -7.28 -3.36 1.76
CA ILE A 21 -7.50 -3.76 0.36
C ILE A 21 -8.98 -4.07 0.05
N SER A 22 -9.87 -3.84 1.03
CA SER A 22 -11.30 -4.08 0.90
C SER A 22 -12.02 -2.86 0.32
N TYR A 23 -13.06 -3.11 -0.46
CA TYR A 23 -14.04 -2.12 -0.89
C TYR A 23 -15.41 -2.40 -0.25
N TRP A 24 -16.25 -1.37 -0.15
CA TRP A 24 -17.63 -1.55 0.29
C TRP A 24 -18.47 -2.10 -0.85
N ASN A 25 -18.92 -3.35 -0.73
CA ASN A 25 -19.84 -3.94 -1.68
C ASN A 25 -21.28 -3.54 -1.31
N VAL A 26 -21.89 -2.68 -2.12
CA VAL A 26 -23.26 -2.15 -1.89
C VAL A 26 -24.36 -3.19 -2.05
N ILE A 27 -24.15 -4.25 -2.85
CA ILE A 27 -25.13 -5.31 -3.06
C ILE A 27 -25.23 -6.17 -1.80
N ASN A 28 -24.08 -6.55 -1.25
CA ASN A 28 -23.98 -7.44 -0.10
C ASN A 28 -23.87 -6.71 1.24
N GLN A 29 -23.87 -5.37 1.21
CA GLN A 29 -23.71 -4.46 2.38
C GLN A 29 -22.56 -4.89 3.30
N LYS A 30 -21.41 -5.22 2.70
CA LYS A 30 -20.24 -5.70 3.45
C LYS A 30 -18.92 -5.30 2.80
N TRP A 31 -17.87 -5.21 3.62
CA TRP A 31 -16.50 -5.06 3.15
C TRP A 31 -16.05 -6.36 2.47
N THR A 32 -15.57 -6.24 1.23
CA THR A 32 -15.18 -7.37 0.38
C THR A 32 -13.82 -7.09 -0.26
N VAL A 33 -13.00 -8.12 -0.42
CA VAL A 33 -11.77 -8.06 -1.22
C VAL A 33 -12.05 -8.67 -2.59
N ALA A 34 -11.66 -7.99 -3.66
CA ALA A 34 -11.79 -8.53 -5.00
C ALA A 34 -10.63 -9.49 -5.29
N PRO A 35 -10.86 -10.62 -5.99
CA PRO A 35 -9.75 -11.41 -6.51
C PRO A 35 -9.01 -10.63 -7.59
N GLY A 36 -7.69 -10.80 -7.70
CA GLY A 36 -6.91 -10.11 -8.72
C GLY A 36 -5.48 -9.77 -8.30
N ILE A 37 -4.81 -8.99 -9.15
CA ILE A 37 -3.44 -8.51 -8.90
C ILE A 37 -3.54 -7.10 -8.33
N TYR A 38 -3.03 -6.95 -7.12
CA TYR A 38 -2.92 -5.66 -6.43
C TYR A 38 -1.52 -5.11 -6.63
N THR A 39 -1.44 -3.84 -6.99
CA THR A 39 -0.18 -3.12 -7.11
C THR A 39 0.04 -2.26 -5.88
N VAL A 40 1.23 -2.34 -5.30
CA VAL A 40 1.66 -1.52 -4.15
C VAL A 40 2.69 -0.51 -4.64
N TRP A 41 2.42 0.76 -4.40
CA TRP A 41 3.35 1.86 -4.67
C TRP A 41 3.86 2.46 -3.37
N ILE A 42 5.17 2.66 -3.28
CA ILE A 42 5.80 3.40 -2.20
C ILE A 42 6.32 4.71 -2.77
N SER A 43 5.80 5.82 -2.24
CA SER A 43 6.16 7.18 -2.62
C SER A 43 6.33 8.05 -1.37
N THR A 44 6.98 9.20 -1.54
CA THR A 44 7.08 10.21 -0.48
C THR A 44 5.95 11.24 -0.54
N SER A 45 5.13 11.20 -1.58
CA SER A 45 3.97 12.06 -1.80
C SER A 45 2.83 11.34 -2.52
N ALA A 46 1.65 11.94 -2.55
CA ALA A 46 0.50 11.41 -3.30
C ALA A 46 0.62 11.61 -4.83
N ASN A 47 1.68 12.28 -5.30
CA ASN A 47 1.92 12.43 -6.74
C ASN A 47 2.43 11.11 -7.32
N LYS A 48 1.78 10.64 -8.39
CA LYS A 48 2.18 9.43 -9.14
C LYS A 48 3.61 9.53 -9.71
N ASP A 49 4.09 10.73 -10.00
CA ASP A 49 5.42 10.93 -10.58
C ASP A 49 6.54 10.76 -9.51
N ASP A 50 6.18 10.63 -8.24
CA ASP A 50 7.10 10.46 -7.10
C ASP A 50 7.18 9.01 -6.59
N VAL A 51 6.66 8.04 -7.35
CA VAL A 51 6.76 6.61 -7.00
C VAL A 51 8.23 6.18 -6.99
N LYS A 52 8.69 5.66 -5.86
CA LYS A 52 10.08 5.22 -5.65
C LYS A 52 10.22 3.71 -5.79
N LEU A 53 9.22 2.96 -5.34
CA LEU A 53 9.19 1.50 -5.43
C LEU A 53 7.79 1.04 -5.84
N GLN A 54 7.76 -0.05 -6.60
CA GLN A 54 6.53 -0.73 -7.00
C GLN A 54 6.69 -2.23 -6.77
N SER A 55 5.63 -2.86 -6.29
CA SER A 55 5.52 -4.31 -6.19
C SER A 55 4.08 -4.73 -6.45
N PHE A 56 3.85 -6.03 -6.54
CA PHE A 56 2.51 -6.58 -6.72
C PHE A 56 2.33 -7.88 -5.94
N PHE A 57 1.09 -8.19 -5.60
CA PHE A 57 0.70 -9.49 -5.07
C PHE A 57 -0.66 -9.90 -5.63
N LYS A 58 -0.92 -11.20 -5.63
CA LYS A 58 -2.16 -11.78 -6.12
C LYS A 58 -3.02 -12.24 -4.95
N ILE A 59 -4.31 -11.92 -5.03
CA ILE A 59 -5.39 -12.47 -4.19
C ILE A 59 -6.19 -13.45 -5.03
#